data_AF-A0A520GHC2-F1
#
_entry.id   AF-A0A520GHC2-F1
#
_cell.length_a   1.000
_cell.length_b   1.000
_cell.length_c   1.000
_cell.angle_alpha   90.00
_cell.angle_beta   90.00
_cell.angle_gamma   90.00
#
_symmetry.space_group_name_H-M   'P 1'
#
loop_
_entity.id
_entity.type
_entity.pdbx_description
1 polymer ?
#
loop_
_entity_poly.entity_id
_entity_poly.type
_entity_poly.pdbx_seq_one_letter_code
_entity_poly.pdbx_strand_id
1 'polypeptide(L)'
;MLRLSEIKLPLDPPADALDRAVQGLLGVDAGAIARIHVHKRSFDARKADLLQVHIVDVTLAGPDPAALEDVLLARLAGNPRVTRSPDMRYLPPARAPADLPLRPVVVGFGPCGIFGALLLAQMGFRPIVLERGKTVRQRTRDTWGLWRKGVLDAESNVQFGEGGAGTFSDGKLWSQIRDPRFLGRKVMEEFVKAGAPPEILYVAHPHIGTFKLVKVVEHMREQIIALGGEVRFEQRVTDLRIEDGRLRGLTVRDQRTGTDSELRCDHVVLALGHSSRDTFEMLHARGVRIDAKPFSIGFRVEHPQGVIDRARWGRHAGHPLLGAADYKLVHHAANGRAVYSFCMCPGGTVVAATSEPGRVVTNGMSQYSRNERNANAGIVVGIEPKD
;
A
#
# COMPACT_ATOMS: atom_id res chain seq x y z
N MET A 1 -15.67 8.26 -21.54
CA MET A 1 -16.10 8.90 -20.28
C MET A 1 -15.44 10.27 -20.18
N LEU A 2 -16.13 11.23 -19.56
CA LEU A 2 -15.56 12.53 -19.20
C LEU A 2 -15.10 12.54 -17.74
N ARG A 3 -13.94 13.13 -17.46
CA ARG A 3 -13.47 13.39 -16.11
C ARG A 3 -13.75 14.84 -15.74
N LEU A 4 -14.48 15.01 -14.64
CA LEU A 4 -14.81 16.30 -14.07
C LEU A 4 -14.07 16.48 -12.74
N SER A 5 -13.34 17.58 -12.59
CA SER A 5 -12.55 17.87 -11.38
C SER A 5 -13.04 19.11 -10.63
N GLU A 6 -12.60 19.26 -9.38
CA GLU A 6 -12.92 20.42 -8.52
C GLU A 6 -14.44 20.61 -8.29
N ILE A 7 -15.19 19.52 -8.21
CA ILE A 7 -16.61 19.57 -7.79
C ILE A 7 -16.65 19.70 -6.27
N LYS A 8 -17.02 20.90 -5.80
CA LYS A 8 -17.04 21.23 -4.37
C LYS A 8 -18.46 21.12 -3.82
N LEU A 9 -18.61 20.37 -2.73
CA LEU A 9 -19.86 20.19 -2.02
C LEU A 9 -19.66 20.51 -0.53
N PRO A 10 -20.68 20.99 0.19
CA PRO A 10 -20.67 21.04 1.65
C PRO A 10 -20.37 19.66 2.28
N LEU A 11 -20.01 19.64 3.56
CA LEU A 11 -19.72 18.38 4.27
C LEU A 11 -20.95 17.46 4.36
N ASP A 12 -22.14 18.04 4.54
CA ASP A 12 -23.43 17.34 4.56
C ASP A 12 -24.30 17.81 3.39
N PRO A 13 -23.99 17.38 2.15
CA PRO A 13 -24.75 17.81 1.00
C PRO A 13 -26.06 17.02 0.89
N PRO A 14 -27.11 17.60 0.27
CA PRO A 14 -28.26 16.83 -0.19
C PRO A 14 -27.85 15.64 -1.07
N ALA A 15 -28.63 14.56 -1.05
CA ALA A 15 -28.28 13.31 -1.73
C ALA A 15 -28.02 13.48 -3.25
N ASP A 16 -28.71 14.40 -3.89
CA ASP A 16 -28.62 14.69 -5.33
C ASP A 16 -27.63 15.82 -5.67
N ALA A 17 -26.90 16.35 -4.68
CA ALA A 17 -26.04 17.52 -4.90
C ALA A 17 -24.88 17.25 -5.87
N LEU A 18 -24.33 16.02 -5.86
CA LEU A 18 -23.29 15.64 -6.81
C LEU A 18 -23.84 15.58 -8.23
N ASP A 19 -25.02 14.98 -8.42
CA ASP A 19 -25.69 14.91 -9.72
C ASP A 19 -25.98 16.29 -10.28
N ARG A 20 -26.58 17.19 -9.47
CA ARG A 20 -26.84 18.58 -9.87
C ARG A 20 -25.57 19.34 -10.21
N ALA A 21 -24.49 19.15 -9.46
CA ALA A 21 -23.22 19.80 -9.74
C ALA A 21 -22.59 19.31 -11.06
N VAL A 22 -22.70 18.01 -11.37
CA VAL A 22 -22.26 17.44 -12.65
C VAL A 22 -23.11 17.94 -13.81
N GLN A 23 -24.44 17.93 -13.66
CA GLN A 23 -25.39 18.46 -14.65
C GLN A 23 -25.12 19.93 -14.96
N GLY A 24 -24.95 20.75 -13.93
CA GLY A 24 -24.64 22.18 -14.08
C GLY A 24 -23.29 22.44 -14.72
N LEU A 25 -22.25 21.66 -14.37
CA LEU A 25 -20.92 21.81 -14.97
C LEU A 25 -20.90 21.38 -16.45
N LEU A 26 -21.64 20.33 -16.80
CA LEU A 26 -21.74 19.85 -18.17
C LEU A 26 -22.76 20.62 -19.00
N GLY A 27 -23.76 21.27 -18.38
CA GLY A 27 -24.89 21.89 -19.07
C GLY A 27 -25.78 20.86 -19.75
N VAL A 28 -26.12 19.78 -19.03
CA VAL A 28 -26.96 18.67 -19.54
C VAL A 28 -28.01 18.27 -18.49
N ASP A 29 -29.13 17.73 -18.95
CA ASP A 29 -30.19 17.23 -18.07
C ASP A 29 -29.82 15.87 -17.44
N ALA A 30 -30.51 15.51 -16.36
CA ALA A 30 -30.30 14.24 -15.65
C ALA A 30 -30.37 13.01 -16.58
N GLY A 31 -31.30 13.01 -17.55
CA GLY A 31 -31.47 11.90 -18.50
C GLY A 31 -30.30 11.71 -19.48
N ALA A 32 -29.42 12.70 -19.63
CA ALA A 32 -28.23 12.61 -20.48
C ALA A 32 -27.04 11.91 -19.77
N ILE A 33 -27.15 11.61 -18.48
CA ILE A 33 -26.10 10.99 -17.68
C ILE A 33 -26.51 9.55 -17.38
N ALA A 34 -25.74 8.59 -17.90
CA ALA A 34 -25.95 7.17 -17.61
C ALA A 34 -25.33 6.76 -16.26
N ARG A 35 -24.17 7.31 -15.92
CA ARG A 35 -23.45 6.96 -14.69
C ARG A 35 -22.49 8.06 -14.25
N ILE A 36 -22.44 8.29 -12.94
CA ILE A 36 -21.37 9.06 -12.29
C ILE A 36 -20.57 8.09 -11.41
N HIS A 37 -19.25 8.07 -11.60
CA HIS A 37 -18.32 7.31 -10.77
C HIS A 37 -17.38 8.26 -10.05
N VAL A 38 -17.34 8.20 -8.71
CA VAL A 38 -16.38 9.00 -7.93
C VAL A 38 -14.98 8.43 -8.14
N HIS A 39 -14.16 9.16 -8.88
CA HIS A 39 -12.76 8.82 -9.10
C HIS A 39 -11.91 9.19 -7.88
N LYS A 40 -12.18 10.35 -7.27
CA LYS A 40 -11.50 10.81 -6.06
C LYS A 40 -12.41 11.68 -5.18
N ARG A 41 -12.29 11.56 -3.87
CA ARG A 41 -12.86 12.44 -2.85
C ARG A 41 -11.78 12.87 -1.86
N SER A 42 -11.63 14.17 -1.69
CA SER A 42 -10.77 14.82 -0.69
C SER A 42 -11.56 15.87 0.10
N PHE A 43 -10.92 16.47 1.10
CA PHE A 43 -11.50 17.56 1.87
C PHE A 43 -10.63 18.81 1.75
N ASP A 44 -11.27 19.96 1.55
CA ASP A 44 -10.63 21.27 1.68
C ASP A 44 -10.84 21.78 3.11
N ALA A 45 -9.76 21.75 3.90
CA ALA A 45 -9.76 22.15 5.30
C ALA A 45 -9.02 23.48 5.57
N ARG A 46 -8.98 24.37 4.57
CA ARG A 46 -8.32 25.68 4.70
C ARG A 46 -9.21 26.76 5.33
N LYS A 47 -10.51 26.54 5.36
CA LYS A 47 -11.52 27.46 5.92
C LYS A 47 -12.26 26.80 7.07
N ALA A 48 -13.00 27.61 7.85
CA ALA A 48 -13.80 27.12 8.97
C ALA A 48 -14.88 26.11 8.52
N ASP A 49 -15.51 26.37 7.37
CA ASP A 49 -16.42 25.43 6.72
C ASP A 49 -15.65 24.51 5.78
N LEU A 50 -15.67 23.22 6.09
CA LEU A 50 -15.01 22.20 5.31
C LEU A 50 -15.84 21.83 4.07
N LEU A 51 -15.16 21.64 2.95
CA LEU A 51 -15.79 21.21 1.70
C LEU A 51 -15.30 19.84 1.29
N GLN A 52 -16.21 19.00 0.80
CA GLN A 52 -15.84 17.84 0.02
C GLN A 52 -15.42 18.30 -1.38
N VAL A 53 -14.32 17.75 -1.89
CA VAL A 53 -13.82 18.01 -3.24
C VAL A 53 -13.80 16.69 -4.00
N HIS A 54 -14.57 16.62 -5.08
CA HIS A 54 -14.73 15.41 -5.90
C HIS A 54 -14.05 15.58 -7.26
N ILE A 55 -13.49 14.46 -7.73
CA ILE A 55 -13.20 14.19 -9.12
C ILE A 55 -14.08 13.01 -9.51
N VAL A 56 -14.83 13.14 -10.60
CA VAL A 56 -15.76 12.10 -11.06
C VAL A 56 -15.51 11.75 -12.52
N ASP A 57 -15.72 10.49 -12.87
CA ASP A 57 -15.81 10.04 -14.25
C ASP A 57 -17.31 9.87 -14.60
N VAL A 58 -17.73 10.45 -15.71
CA VAL A 58 -19.13 10.51 -16.16
C VAL A 58 -19.28 9.74 -17.46
N THR A 59 -20.25 8.83 -17.49
CA THR A 59 -20.72 8.14 -18.70
C THR A 59 -22.00 8.82 -19.16
N LEU A 60 -22.03 9.27 -20.41
CA LEU A 60 -23.23 9.85 -21.02
C LEU A 60 -24.19 8.76 -21.49
N ALA A 61 -25.48 9.04 -21.42
CA ALA A 61 -26.54 8.21 -21.98
C ALA A 61 -26.74 8.53 -23.48
N GLY A 62 -27.19 7.54 -24.25
CA GLY A 62 -27.51 7.72 -25.67
C GLY A 62 -26.90 6.64 -26.57
N PRO A 63 -27.23 6.66 -27.87
CA PRO A 63 -26.81 5.65 -28.83
C PRO A 63 -25.31 5.74 -29.17
N ASP A 64 -24.71 6.94 -29.11
CA ASP A 64 -23.28 7.16 -29.30
C ASP A 64 -22.71 8.09 -28.21
N PRO A 65 -22.34 7.55 -27.04
CA PRO A 65 -21.74 8.33 -25.97
C PRO A 65 -20.43 9.00 -26.37
N ALA A 66 -19.63 8.41 -27.27
CA ALA A 66 -18.33 8.96 -27.65
C ALA A 66 -18.49 10.25 -28.45
N ALA A 67 -19.40 10.28 -29.43
CA ALA A 67 -19.73 11.50 -30.16
C ALA A 67 -20.31 12.59 -29.25
N LEU A 68 -21.16 12.22 -28.29
CA LEU A 68 -21.69 13.17 -27.30
C LEU A 68 -20.57 13.75 -26.41
N GLU A 69 -19.58 12.94 -26.03
CA GLU A 69 -18.40 13.40 -25.29
C GLU A 69 -17.58 14.40 -26.11
N ASP A 70 -17.35 14.16 -27.41
CA ASP A 70 -16.64 15.08 -28.29
C ASP A 70 -17.37 16.43 -28.41
N VAL A 71 -18.70 16.40 -28.55
CA VAL A 71 -19.52 17.62 -28.61
C VAL A 71 -19.42 18.42 -27.31
N LEU A 72 -19.51 17.76 -26.15
CA LEU A 72 -19.38 18.44 -24.85
C LEU A 72 -17.97 19.00 -24.63
N LEU A 73 -16.92 18.26 -25.01
CA LEU A 73 -15.53 18.72 -24.91
C LEU A 73 -15.27 19.93 -25.81
N ALA A 74 -15.82 19.94 -27.03
CA ALA A 74 -15.72 21.08 -27.93
C ALA A 74 -16.49 22.30 -27.38
N ARG A 75 -17.71 22.10 -26.87
CA ARG A 75 -18.52 23.17 -26.26
C ARG A 75 -17.88 23.78 -25.03
N LEU A 76 -17.22 22.96 -24.22
CA LEU A 76 -16.55 23.35 -22.97
C LEU A 76 -15.05 23.53 -23.17
N ALA A 77 -14.60 23.76 -24.42
CA ALA A 77 -13.20 24.01 -24.73
C ALA A 77 -12.67 25.18 -23.89
N GLY A 78 -11.56 24.96 -23.20
CA GLY A 78 -10.96 25.94 -22.29
C GLY A 78 -11.40 25.83 -20.83
N ASN A 79 -12.36 24.96 -20.47
CA ASN A 79 -12.64 24.63 -19.08
C ASN A 79 -11.72 23.49 -18.61
N PRO A 80 -10.67 23.76 -17.81
CA PRO A 80 -9.70 22.75 -17.40
C PRO A 80 -10.29 21.68 -16.47
N ARG A 81 -11.51 21.91 -15.96
CA ARG A 81 -12.21 20.96 -15.09
C ARG A 81 -12.91 19.85 -15.84
N VAL A 82 -13.01 19.91 -17.16
CA VAL A 82 -13.69 18.90 -17.98
C VAL A 82 -12.70 18.36 -18.99
N THR A 83 -12.28 17.11 -18.81
CA THR A 83 -11.35 16.44 -19.72
C THR A 83 -11.90 15.08 -20.13
N ARG A 84 -11.30 14.45 -21.14
CA ARG A 84 -11.52 13.02 -21.37
C ARG A 84 -10.92 12.23 -20.20
N SER A 85 -11.64 11.22 -19.70
CA SER A 85 -11.08 10.30 -18.71
C SER A 85 -9.96 9.48 -19.37
N PRO A 86 -8.76 9.38 -18.76
CA PRO A 86 -7.68 8.57 -19.31
C PRO A 86 -8.01 7.08 -19.25
N ASP A 87 -7.44 6.29 -20.16
CA ASP A 87 -7.48 4.84 -20.07
C ASP A 87 -6.53 4.37 -18.96
N MET A 88 -7.11 3.88 -17.86
CA MET A 88 -6.37 3.44 -16.68
C MET A 88 -6.21 1.92 -16.62
N ARG A 89 -6.55 1.20 -17.68
CA ARG A 89 -6.45 -0.27 -17.69
C ARG A 89 -5.00 -0.72 -17.59
N TYR A 90 -4.74 -1.68 -16.72
CA TYR A 90 -3.45 -2.36 -16.67
C TYR A 90 -3.29 -3.28 -17.88
N LEU A 91 -2.22 -3.05 -18.66
CA LEU A 91 -1.82 -3.90 -19.78
C LEU A 91 -0.64 -4.78 -19.34
N PRO A 92 -0.81 -6.12 -19.25
CA PRO A 92 0.29 -7.02 -18.94
C PRO A 92 1.40 -6.91 -20.00
N PRO A 93 2.68 -6.77 -19.61
CA PRO A 93 3.77 -6.58 -20.57
C PRO A 93 4.17 -7.88 -21.30
N ALA A 94 3.73 -9.05 -20.82
CA ALA A 94 4.11 -10.35 -21.36
C ALA A 94 3.07 -11.42 -21.02
N ARG A 95 3.27 -12.60 -21.61
CA ARG A 95 2.59 -13.85 -21.26
C ARG A 95 3.64 -14.96 -21.18
N ALA A 96 3.46 -15.92 -20.28
CA ALA A 96 4.37 -17.04 -20.16
C ALA A 96 4.35 -17.90 -21.44
N PRO A 97 5.52 -18.35 -21.93
CA PRO A 97 5.58 -19.36 -22.98
C PRO A 97 5.03 -20.69 -22.47
N ALA A 98 4.48 -21.51 -23.38
CA ALA A 98 3.86 -22.78 -23.02
C ALA A 98 4.86 -23.78 -22.41
N ASP A 99 6.11 -23.71 -22.85
CA ASP A 99 7.23 -24.58 -22.52
C ASP A 99 8.23 -23.93 -21.55
N LEU A 100 7.74 -23.08 -20.63
CA LEU A 100 8.59 -22.42 -19.64
C LEU A 100 9.38 -23.46 -18.80
N PRO A 101 10.72 -23.55 -18.96
CA PRO A 101 11.49 -24.68 -18.42
C PRO A 101 11.69 -24.58 -16.91
N LEU A 102 11.82 -23.36 -16.38
CA LEU A 102 12.00 -23.08 -14.96
C LEU A 102 11.00 -22.02 -14.51
N ARG A 103 10.35 -22.27 -13.37
CA ARG A 103 9.43 -21.33 -12.74
C ARG A 103 10.23 -20.18 -12.10
N PRO A 104 9.83 -18.91 -12.27
CA PRO A 104 10.48 -17.81 -11.57
C PRO A 104 10.22 -17.90 -10.07
N VAL A 105 11.21 -17.49 -9.26
CA VAL A 105 11.12 -17.51 -7.80
C VAL A 105 10.98 -16.08 -7.28
N VAL A 106 10.15 -15.91 -6.26
CA VAL A 106 10.01 -14.65 -5.51
C VAL A 106 10.37 -14.94 -4.06
N VAL A 107 11.35 -14.20 -3.53
CA VAL A 107 11.80 -14.36 -2.15
C VAL A 107 11.26 -13.21 -1.31
N GLY A 108 10.46 -13.55 -0.30
CA GLY A 108 9.71 -12.63 0.54
C GLY A 108 8.26 -12.45 0.05
N PHE A 109 7.32 -12.45 0.99
CA PHE A 109 5.88 -12.33 0.74
C PHE A 109 5.28 -11.09 1.43
N GLY A 110 6.04 -9.98 1.40
CA GLY A 110 5.52 -8.63 1.64
C GLY A 110 4.84 -8.03 0.40
N PRO A 111 4.37 -6.76 0.43
CA PRO A 111 3.62 -6.17 -0.69
C PRO A 111 4.32 -6.27 -2.05
N CYS A 112 5.64 -6.04 -2.10
CA CYS A 112 6.43 -6.19 -3.32
C CYS A 112 6.39 -7.64 -3.85
N GLY A 113 6.63 -8.62 -2.98
CA GLY A 113 6.62 -10.04 -3.34
C GLY A 113 5.22 -10.54 -3.73
N ILE A 114 4.18 -10.12 -3.00
CA ILE A 114 2.78 -10.45 -3.30
C ILE A 114 2.42 -9.97 -4.71
N PHE A 115 2.67 -8.71 -5.05
CA PHE A 115 2.34 -8.19 -6.37
C PHE A 115 3.26 -8.76 -7.47
N GLY A 116 4.53 -8.99 -7.19
CA GLY A 116 5.43 -9.68 -8.11
C GLY A 116 4.90 -11.08 -8.46
N ALA A 117 4.54 -11.87 -7.44
CA ALA A 117 3.99 -13.21 -7.62
C ALA A 117 2.60 -13.20 -8.28
N LEU A 118 1.70 -12.30 -7.85
CA LEU A 118 0.36 -12.20 -8.42
C LEU A 118 0.41 -11.84 -9.91
N LEU A 119 1.21 -10.86 -10.30
CA LEU A 119 1.31 -10.46 -11.71
C LEU A 119 1.98 -11.55 -12.55
N LEU A 120 3.03 -12.21 -12.04
CA LEU A 120 3.62 -13.38 -12.71
C LEU A 120 2.60 -14.51 -12.90
N ALA A 121 1.79 -14.81 -11.87
CA ALA A 121 0.75 -15.81 -11.94
C ALA A 121 -0.37 -15.43 -12.92
N GLN A 122 -0.84 -14.17 -12.91
CA GLN A 122 -1.82 -13.64 -13.87
C GLN A 122 -1.32 -13.72 -15.33
N MET A 123 0.00 -13.64 -15.55
CA MET A 123 0.62 -13.83 -16.86
C MET A 123 0.95 -15.30 -17.19
N GLY A 124 0.64 -16.25 -16.29
CA GLY A 124 0.82 -17.69 -16.50
C GLY A 124 2.20 -18.26 -16.13
N PHE A 125 3.07 -17.47 -15.49
CA PHE A 125 4.44 -17.91 -15.16
C PHE A 125 4.51 -18.88 -13.98
N ARG A 126 3.41 -19.08 -13.23
CA ARG A 126 3.32 -20.04 -12.10
C ARG A 126 4.47 -19.88 -11.09
N PRO A 127 4.68 -18.70 -10.49
CA PRO A 127 5.85 -18.44 -9.67
C PRO A 127 5.92 -19.34 -8.41
N ILE A 128 7.13 -19.57 -7.90
CA ILE A 128 7.36 -20.13 -6.57
C ILE A 128 7.70 -18.98 -5.62
N VAL A 129 6.97 -18.86 -4.52
CA VAL A 129 7.22 -17.86 -3.49
C VAL A 129 7.82 -18.54 -2.26
N LEU A 130 8.94 -18.01 -1.76
CA LEU A 130 9.60 -18.45 -0.53
C LEU A 130 9.47 -17.35 0.52
N GLU A 131 8.82 -17.64 1.64
CA GLU A 131 8.68 -16.73 2.78
C GLU A 131 9.31 -17.37 4.02
N ARG A 132 10.23 -16.64 4.67
CA ARG A 132 10.93 -17.12 5.87
C ARG A 132 9.99 -17.29 7.06
N GLY A 133 9.01 -16.41 7.19
CA GLY A 133 8.06 -16.43 8.30
C GLY A 133 6.83 -17.29 8.02
N LYS A 134 5.87 -17.19 8.93
CA LYS A 134 4.68 -18.06 8.97
C LYS A 134 3.47 -17.45 8.25
N THR A 135 2.44 -18.28 8.08
CA THR A 135 1.09 -17.81 7.69
C THR A 135 0.59 -16.74 8.66
N VAL A 136 -0.28 -15.85 8.19
CA VAL A 136 -0.66 -14.64 8.93
C VAL A 136 -1.36 -14.96 10.25
N ARG A 137 -2.11 -16.06 10.34
CA ARG A 137 -2.76 -16.48 11.59
C ARG A 137 -1.75 -16.95 12.63
N GLN A 138 -0.77 -17.77 12.23
CA GLN A 138 0.32 -18.20 13.11
C GLN A 138 1.16 -17.00 13.52
N ARG A 139 1.56 -16.19 12.54
CA ARG A 139 2.33 -14.95 12.74
C ARG A 139 1.65 -13.96 13.68
N THR A 140 0.33 -13.84 13.61
CA THR A 140 -0.45 -13.01 14.54
C THR A 140 -0.25 -13.51 15.97
N ARG A 141 -0.38 -14.81 16.23
CA ARG A 141 -0.16 -15.37 17.57
C ARG A 141 1.25 -15.08 18.07
N ASP A 142 2.26 -15.25 17.24
CA ASP A 142 3.66 -15.02 17.60
C ASP A 142 3.93 -13.54 17.91
N THR A 143 3.41 -12.63 17.08
CA THR A 143 3.52 -11.18 17.27
C THR A 143 2.83 -10.71 18.55
N TRP A 144 1.64 -11.22 18.85
CA TRP A 144 0.97 -10.96 20.13
C TRP A 144 1.71 -11.58 21.32
N GLY A 145 2.41 -12.70 21.11
CA GLY A 145 3.33 -13.29 22.07
C GLY A 145 4.43 -12.31 22.48
N LEU A 146 5.04 -11.62 21.50
CA LEU A 146 5.99 -10.54 21.77
C LEU A 146 5.33 -9.41 22.56
N TRP A 147 4.21 -8.88 22.08
CA TRP A 147 3.59 -7.69 22.67
C TRP A 147 3.02 -7.90 24.08
N ARG A 148 2.53 -9.11 24.39
CA ARG A 148 1.92 -9.40 25.69
C ARG A 148 2.83 -10.13 26.66
N LYS A 149 3.77 -10.94 26.17
CA LYS A 149 4.60 -11.83 26.99
C LYS A 149 6.09 -11.54 26.87
N GLY A 150 6.50 -10.61 25.99
CA GLY A 150 7.92 -10.31 25.75
C GLY A 150 8.68 -11.42 25.03
N VAL A 151 7.98 -12.39 24.43
CA VAL A 151 8.60 -13.54 23.75
C VAL A 151 8.71 -13.26 22.26
N LEU A 152 9.94 -13.08 21.76
CA LEU A 152 10.23 -12.87 20.35
C LEU A 152 10.46 -14.21 19.64
N ASP A 153 9.74 -14.43 18.53
CA ASP A 153 10.16 -15.34 17.47
C ASP A 153 10.87 -14.52 16.37
N ALA A 154 12.17 -14.75 16.18
CA ALA A 154 13.00 -13.98 15.26
C ALA A 154 12.61 -14.20 13.77
N GLU A 155 11.88 -15.27 13.47
CA GLU A 155 11.44 -15.63 12.11
C GLU A 155 9.95 -15.31 11.88
N SER A 156 9.20 -15.01 12.94
CA SER A 156 7.75 -14.75 12.87
C SER A 156 7.36 -13.57 13.77
N ASN A 157 7.35 -12.36 13.21
CA ASN A 157 7.18 -11.12 13.97
C ASN A 157 6.60 -9.98 13.10
N VAL A 158 6.66 -8.75 13.59
CA VAL A 158 6.16 -7.56 12.88
C VAL A 158 6.82 -7.38 11.50
N GLN A 159 8.05 -7.86 11.31
CA GLN A 159 8.79 -7.72 10.05
C GLN A 159 8.56 -8.91 9.11
N PHE A 160 8.58 -10.14 9.64
CA PHE A 160 8.64 -11.38 8.84
C PHE A 160 7.39 -12.23 8.92
N GLY A 161 7.05 -12.89 7.81
CA GLY A 161 5.85 -13.71 7.61
C GLY A 161 4.87 -13.11 6.60
N GLU A 162 3.73 -13.79 6.42
CA GLU A 162 2.73 -13.48 5.41
C GLU A 162 2.29 -12.00 5.45
N GLY A 163 2.46 -11.29 4.32
CA GLY A 163 2.17 -9.85 4.18
C GLY A 163 3.34 -8.93 4.54
N GLY A 164 4.46 -9.47 5.01
CA GLY A 164 5.67 -8.73 5.39
C GLY A 164 5.39 -7.64 6.41
N ALA A 165 6.17 -6.57 6.40
CA ALA A 165 6.00 -5.44 7.33
C ALA A 165 4.68 -4.67 7.17
N GLY A 166 3.92 -4.91 6.08
CA GLY A 166 2.65 -4.23 5.83
C GLY A 166 1.50 -4.71 6.72
N THR A 167 1.51 -5.97 7.16
CA THR A 167 0.36 -6.62 7.84
C THR A 167 -0.08 -5.92 9.11
N PHE A 168 0.86 -5.59 10.00
CA PHE A 168 0.58 -4.94 11.29
C PHE A 168 0.79 -3.43 11.18
N SER A 169 0.02 -2.78 10.30
CA SER A 169 0.10 -1.35 10.04
C SER A 169 -1.28 -0.74 9.84
N ASP A 170 -1.36 0.60 9.84
CA ASP A 170 -2.58 1.31 9.40
C ASP A 170 -2.92 1.03 7.92
N GLY A 171 -1.96 0.53 7.11
CA GLY A 171 -2.20 0.17 5.73
C GLY A 171 -2.52 1.36 4.84
N LYS A 172 -1.77 2.47 4.98
CA LYS A 172 -1.95 3.69 4.18
C LYS A 172 -1.48 3.46 2.75
N LEU A 173 -2.32 3.84 1.76
CA LEU A 173 -2.09 3.52 0.35
C LEU A 173 -1.98 4.75 -0.56
N TRP A 174 -1.58 5.91 -0.03
CA TRP A 174 -1.35 7.10 -0.85
C TRP A 174 0.14 7.38 -1.07
N SER A 175 0.46 7.91 -2.23
CA SER A 175 1.80 8.32 -2.64
C SER A 175 1.75 9.66 -3.35
N GLN A 176 2.85 10.42 -3.27
CA GLN A 176 3.03 11.67 -4.03
C GLN A 176 3.79 11.44 -5.35
N ILE A 177 4.14 10.19 -5.66
CA ILE A 177 4.83 9.82 -6.89
C ILE A 177 3.86 9.91 -8.07
N ARG A 178 4.33 10.49 -9.18
CA ARG A 178 3.59 10.50 -10.45
C ARG A 178 3.54 9.08 -11.02
N ASP A 179 2.34 8.64 -11.39
CA ASP A 179 2.10 7.30 -11.91
C ASP A 179 1.35 7.37 -13.25
N PRO A 180 2.06 7.65 -14.36
CA PRO A 180 1.45 7.77 -15.69
C PRO A 180 0.94 6.42 -16.23
N ARG A 181 1.32 5.30 -15.59
CA ARG A 181 0.94 3.94 -15.97
C ARG A 181 -0.21 3.39 -15.13
N PHE A 182 -0.70 4.15 -14.16
CA PHE A 182 -1.79 3.76 -13.26
C PHE A 182 -1.52 2.44 -12.50
N LEU A 183 -0.26 2.14 -12.19
CA LEU A 183 0.13 0.95 -11.43
C LEU A 183 -0.44 0.98 -10.00
N GLY A 184 -0.51 2.16 -9.37
CA GLY A 184 -1.15 2.34 -8.08
C GLY A 184 -2.64 2.01 -8.14
N ARG A 185 -3.31 2.33 -9.26
CA ARG A 185 -4.72 1.95 -9.46
C ARG A 185 -4.88 0.45 -9.54
N LYS A 186 -4.04 -0.24 -10.32
CA LYS A 186 -4.00 -1.72 -10.37
C LYS A 186 -3.79 -2.33 -8.99
N VAL A 187 -2.86 -1.79 -8.18
CA VAL A 187 -2.64 -2.26 -6.80
C VAL A 187 -3.90 -2.14 -5.94
N MET A 188 -4.55 -0.98 -5.95
CA MET A 188 -5.78 -0.76 -5.18
C MET A 188 -6.93 -1.67 -5.66
N GLU A 189 -7.05 -1.89 -6.97
CA GLU A 189 -8.07 -2.78 -7.54
C GLU A 189 -7.87 -4.24 -7.13
N GLU A 190 -6.64 -4.75 -7.12
CA GLU A 190 -6.36 -6.10 -6.62
C GLU A 190 -6.63 -6.22 -5.12
N PHE A 191 -6.33 -5.19 -4.32
CA PHE A 191 -6.72 -5.18 -2.91
C PHE A 191 -8.24 -5.25 -2.73
N VAL A 192 -9.03 -4.47 -3.49
CA VAL A 192 -10.50 -4.54 -3.42
C VAL A 192 -11.00 -5.92 -3.85
N LYS A 193 -10.45 -6.51 -4.92
CA LYS A 193 -10.77 -7.89 -5.34
C LYS A 193 -10.46 -8.91 -4.24
N ALA A 194 -9.43 -8.67 -3.44
CA ALA A 194 -9.08 -9.48 -2.28
C ALA A 194 -9.86 -9.11 -1.00
N GLY A 195 -10.89 -8.27 -1.09
CA GLY A 195 -11.79 -7.94 0.03
C GLY A 195 -11.42 -6.68 0.82
N ALA A 196 -10.51 -5.85 0.31
CA ALA A 196 -10.29 -4.52 0.89
C ALA A 196 -11.51 -3.61 0.67
N PRO A 197 -11.73 -2.60 1.52
CA PRO A 197 -12.89 -1.72 1.40
C PRO A 197 -12.91 -0.95 0.07
N PRO A 198 -14.03 -0.93 -0.69
CA PRO A 198 -14.09 -0.30 -2.01
C PRO A 198 -13.71 1.18 -2.02
N GLU A 199 -13.88 1.89 -0.90
CA GLU A 199 -13.55 3.30 -0.77
C GLU A 199 -12.07 3.61 -0.90
N ILE A 200 -11.18 2.62 -0.79
CA ILE A 200 -9.75 2.84 -1.03
C ILE A 200 -9.48 3.33 -2.47
N LEU A 201 -10.40 3.06 -3.40
CA LEU A 201 -10.28 3.47 -4.80
C LEU A 201 -10.56 4.95 -5.04
N TYR A 202 -11.21 5.64 -4.10
CA TYR A 202 -11.62 7.03 -4.30
C TYR A 202 -11.28 7.96 -3.13
N VAL A 203 -11.08 7.48 -1.91
CA VAL A 203 -10.65 8.36 -0.80
C VAL A 203 -9.22 8.82 -1.03
N ALA A 204 -8.94 10.11 -0.84
CA ALA A 204 -7.64 10.72 -1.15
C ALA A 204 -6.47 10.23 -0.28
N HIS A 205 -6.74 9.86 0.97
CA HIS A 205 -5.77 9.27 1.90
C HIS A 205 -6.28 7.91 2.39
N PRO A 206 -6.38 6.91 1.50
CA PRO A 206 -7.03 5.66 1.83
C PRO A 206 -6.16 4.82 2.77
N HIS A 207 -6.83 4.01 3.59
CA HIS A 207 -6.19 3.06 4.48
C HIS A 207 -7.05 1.80 4.62
N ILE A 208 -6.43 0.67 4.96
CA ILE A 208 -7.11 -0.62 5.12
C ILE A 208 -7.23 -1.01 6.60
N GLY A 209 -6.20 -0.74 7.41
CA GLY A 209 -6.11 -1.15 8.80
C GLY A 209 -5.73 -2.62 9.02
N THR A 210 -5.04 -2.89 10.13
CA THR A 210 -4.40 -4.17 10.46
C THR A 210 -5.30 -5.41 10.26
N PHE A 211 -6.48 -5.47 10.90
CA PHE A 211 -7.30 -6.70 10.83
C PHE A 211 -7.90 -6.97 9.45
N LYS A 212 -8.16 -5.94 8.65
CA LYS A 212 -8.61 -6.13 7.27
C LYS A 212 -7.45 -6.62 6.39
N LEU A 213 -6.23 -6.11 6.61
CA LEU A 213 -5.04 -6.56 5.88
C LEU A 213 -4.77 -8.06 6.06
N VAL A 214 -5.00 -8.62 7.24
CA VAL A 214 -4.86 -10.07 7.49
C VAL A 214 -5.66 -10.88 6.47
N LYS A 215 -6.96 -10.57 6.31
CA LYS A 215 -7.83 -11.26 5.34
C LYS A 215 -7.44 -10.98 3.89
N VAL A 216 -7.11 -9.72 3.58
CA VAL A 216 -6.69 -9.32 2.23
C VAL A 216 -5.47 -10.11 1.78
N VAL A 217 -4.46 -10.25 2.63
CA VAL A 217 -3.25 -11.00 2.29
C VAL A 217 -3.55 -12.50 2.14
N GLU A 218 -4.38 -13.09 3.00
CA GLU A 218 -4.82 -14.49 2.86
C GLU A 218 -5.48 -14.72 1.49
N HIS A 219 -6.42 -13.86 1.09
CA HIS A 219 -7.08 -13.98 -0.21
C HIS A 219 -6.12 -13.76 -1.38
N MET A 220 -5.17 -12.84 -1.28
CA MET A 220 -4.16 -12.63 -2.33
C MET A 220 -3.26 -13.87 -2.49
N ARG A 221 -2.87 -14.52 -1.39
CA ARG A 221 -2.17 -15.82 -1.45
C ARG A 221 -3.01 -16.86 -2.17
N GLU A 222 -4.29 -16.99 -1.81
CA GLU A 222 -5.20 -17.95 -2.41
C GLU A 222 -5.38 -17.70 -3.91
N GLN A 223 -5.47 -16.44 -4.33
CA GLN A 223 -5.50 -16.07 -5.75
C GLN A 223 -4.22 -16.47 -6.49
N ILE A 224 -3.04 -16.23 -5.89
CA ILE A 224 -1.76 -16.66 -6.48
C ILE A 224 -1.72 -18.17 -6.68
N ILE A 225 -2.17 -18.93 -5.68
CA ILE A 225 -2.22 -20.39 -5.73
C ILE A 225 -3.23 -20.88 -6.78
N ALA A 226 -4.43 -20.28 -6.82
CA ALA A 226 -5.46 -20.60 -7.80
C ALA A 226 -5.00 -20.33 -9.25
N LEU A 227 -4.10 -19.36 -9.46
CA LEU A 227 -3.47 -19.06 -10.74
C LEU A 227 -2.24 -19.94 -11.04
N GLY A 228 -2.01 -21.00 -10.25
CA GLY A 228 -0.93 -21.96 -10.43
C GLY A 228 0.41 -21.56 -9.81
N GLY A 229 0.45 -20.48 -9.04
CA GLY A 229 1.59 -20.15 -8.19
C GLY A 229 1.70 -21.10 -7.00
N GLU A 230 2.86 -21.09 -6.35
CA GLU A 230 3.13 -21.87 -5.14
C GLU A 230 3.69 -20.93 -4.07
N VAL A 231 3.21 -21.03 -2.83
CA VAL A 231 3.68 -20.20 -1.72
C VAL A 231 4.13 -21.10 -0.58
N ARG A 232 5.42 -21.04 -0.25
CA ARG A 232 6.03 -21.85 0.80
C ARG A 232 6.44 -20.94 1.97
N PHE A 233 5.72 -21.06 3.07
CA PHE A 233 6.07 -20.43 4.35
C PHE A 233 7.11 -21.25 5.10
N GLU A 234 7.81 -20.60 6.03
CA GLU A 234 8.88 -21.21 6.83
C GLU A 234 10.01 -21.77 5.94
N GLN A 235 10.25 -21.11 4.79
CA GLN A 235 11.31 -21.43 3.85
C GLN A 235 12.21 -20.22 3.68
N ARG A 236 13.36 -20.23 4.34
CA ARG A 236 14.32 -19.12 4.31
C ARG A 236 15.40 -19.40 3.27
N VAL A 237 15.57 -18.50 2.32
CA VAL A 237 16.75 -18.54 1.43
C VAL A 237 17.98 -18.19 2.26
N THR A 238 18.95 -19.10 2.30
CA THR A 238 20.19 -18.95 3.06
C THR A 238 21.40 -18.73 2.19
N ASP A 239 21.31 -19.03 0.89
CA ASP A 239 22.42 -18.85 -0.03
C ASP A 239 22.01 -18.72 -1.50
N LEU A 240 22.92 -18.21 -2.33
CA LEU A 240 22.79 -18.12 -3.78
C LEU A 240 23.85 -18.96 -4.48
N ARG A 241 23.42 -19.79 -5.44
CA ARG A 241 24.33 -20.46 -6.38
C ARG A 241 24.55 -19.58 -7.60
N ILE A 242 25.73 -18.98 -7.70
CA ILE A 242 26.12 -18.09 -8.80
C ILE A 242 27.27 -18.75 -9.59
N GLU A 243 27.07 -18.93 -10.89
CA GLU A 243 28.05 -19.53 -11.81
C GLU A 243 28.26 -18.58 -12.99
N ASP A 244 29.50 -18.21 -13.27
CA ASP A 244 29.87 -17.27 -14.35
C ASP A 244 29.05 -15.96 -14.31
N GLY A 245 28.84 -15.42 -13.11
CA GLY A 245 28.06 -14.20 -12.87
C GLY A 245 26.55 -14.35 -13.07
N ARG A 246 26.04 -15.58 -13.26
CA ARG A 246 24.62 -15.88 -13.43
C ARG A 246 24.08 -16.65 -12.24
N LEU A 247 22.93 -16.24 -11.74
CA LEU A 247 22.21 -16.99 -10.72
C LEU A 247 21.67 -18.29 -11.32
N ARG A 248 21.99 -19.42 -10.67
CA ARG A 248 21.58 -20.77 -11.09
C ARG A 248 20.74 -21.49 -10.04
N GLY A 249 20.69 -21.01 -8.81
CA GLY A 249 19.84 -21.61 -7.80
C GLY A 249 19.90 -20.91 -6.47
N LEU A 250 19.11 -21.43 -5.54
CA LEU A 250 19.00 -20.95 -4.17
C LEU A 250 19.19 -22.15 -3.23
N THR A 251 19.95 -21.95 -2.15
CA THR A 251 19.88 -22.84 -0.99
C THR A 251 18.75 -22.35 -0.09
N VAL A 252 17.82 -23.23 0.23
CA VAL A 252 16.61 -22.94 0.99
C VAL A 252 16.59 -23.80 2.24
N ARG A 253 16.56 -23.15 3.41
CA ARG A 253 16.36 -23.79 4.71
C ARG A 253 14.88 -23.93 5.01
N ASP A 254 14.46 -25.16 5.26
CA ASP A 254 13.17 -25.42 5.90
C ASP A 254 13.31 -25.16 7.39
N GLN A 255 12.60 -24.14 7.89
CA GLN A 255 12.70 -23.71 9.29
C GLN A 255 12.05 -24.69 10.26
N ARG A 256 11.18 -25.61 9.78
CA ARG A 256 10.49 -26.60 10.61
C ARG A 256 11.39 -27.79 10.90
N THR A 257 12.20 -28.21 9.92
CA THR A 257 13.08 -29.37 10.02
C THR A 257 14.54 -29.01 10.27
N GLY A 258 14.94 -27.77 9.95
CA GLY A 258 16.34 -27.33 9.97
C GLY A 258 17.18 -27.84 8.79
N THR A 259 16.55 -28.48 7.80
CA THR A 259 17.26 -29.05 6.64
C THR A 259 17.38 -28.07 5.49
N ASP A 260 18.53 -28.06 4.84
CA ASP A 260 18.76 -27.27 3.63
C ASP A 260 18.42 -28.09 2.37
N SER A 261 17.94 -27.41 1.34
CA SER A 261 17.65 -27.98 0.03
C SER A 261 18.03 -27.01 -1.09
N GLU A 262 18.37 -27.55 -2.25
CA GLU A 262 18.70 -26.76 -3.43
C GLU A 262 17.47 -26.57 -4.32
N LEU A 263 17.22 -25.32 -4.74
CA LEU A 263 16.19 -24.96 -5.70
C LEU A 263 16.84 -24.41 -6.97
N ARG A 264 16.77 -25.17 -8.06
CA ARG A 264 17.21 -24.72 -9.39
C ARG A 264 16.30 -23.60 -9.91
N CYS A 265 16.86 -22.43 -10.18
CA CYS A 265 16.16 -21.31 -10.82
C CYS A 265 17.14 -20.32 -11.47
N ASP A 266 16.72 -19.68 -12.56
CA ASP A 266 17.51 -18.62 -13.24
C ASP A 266 16.92 -17.21 -13.02
N HIS A 267 15.66 -17.12 -12.60
CA HIS A 267 14.95 -15.86 -12.41
C HIS A 267 14.46 -15.76 -10.97
N VAL A 268 15.01 -14.80 -10.22
CA VAL A 268 14.68 -14.57 -8.81
C VAL A 268 14.39 -13.09 -8.57
N VAL A 269 13.27 -12.81 -7.91
CA VAL A 269 12.94 -11.50 -7.36
C VAL A 269 13.25 -11.50 -5.87
N LEU A 270 14.21 -10.69 -5.43
CA LEU A 270 14.52 -10.49 -4.01
C LEU A 270 13.65 -9.37 -3.42
N ALA A 271 12.47 -9.73 -2.89
CA ALA A 271 11.49 -8.82 -2.27
C ALA A 271 11.55 -8.91 -0.72
N LEU A 272 12.77 -8.83 -0.18
CA LEU A 272 13.14 -9.25 1.17
C LEU A 272 12.66 -8.34 2.30
N GLY A 273 12.27 -7.10 1.99
CA GLY A 273 12.16 -6.02 2.97
C GLY A 273 13.54 -5.59 3.51
N HIS A 274 13.59 -4.47 4.23
CA HIS A 274 14.86 -3.89 4.70
C HIS A 274 15.33 -4.48 6.05
N SER A 275 14.55 -5.38 6.66
CA SER A 275 14.88 -5.99 7.96
C SER A 275 15.66 -7.31 7.84
N SER A 276 15.79 -7.86 6.62
CA SER A 276 16.48 -9.13 6.33
C SER A 276 18.00 -8.99 6.36
N ARG A 277 18.53 -8.60 7.52
CA ARG A 277 19.95 -8.27 7.78
C ARG A 277 20.88 -9.43 7.42
N ASP A 278 20.54 -10.62 7.90
CA ASP A 278 21.22 -11.88 7.58
C ASP A 278 21.31 -12.14 6.07
N THR A 279 20.25 -11.82 5.33
CA THR A 279 20.23 -11.97 3.88
C THR A 279 21.12 -10.94 3.20
N PHE A 280 21.18 -9.70 3.70
CA PHE A 280 22.13 -8.70 3.19
C PHE A 280 23.58 -9.09 3.46
N GLU A 281 23.88 -9.68 4.61
CA GLU A 281 25.21 -10.24 4.91
C GLU A 281 25.59 -11.36 3.94
N MET A 282 24.66 -12.29 3.66
CA MET A 282 24.87 -13.33 2.65
C MET A 282 25.10 -12.75 1.26
N LEU A 283 24.30 -11.78 0.84
CA LEU A 283 24.43 -11.14 -0.48
C LEU A 283 25.81 -10.47 -0.62
N HIS A 284 26.25 -9.75 0.42
CA HIS A 284 27.58 -9.15 0.47
C HIS A 284 28.68 -10.21 0.39
N ALA A 285 28.58 -11.30 1.15
CA ALA A 285 29.54 -12.41 1.12
C ALA A 285 29.60 -13.12 -0.25
N ARG A 286 28.50 -13.11 -1.01
CA ARG A 286 28.42 -13.62 -2.38
C ARG A 286 28.87 -12.64 -3.45
N GLY A 287 29.42 -11.48 -3.05
CA GLY A 287 29.94 -10.47 -3.97
C GLY A 287 28.85 -9.71 -4.73
N VAL A 288 27.59 -9.79 -4.28
CA VAL A 288 26.52 -8.95 -4.83
C VAL A 288 26.79 -7.51 -4.39
N ARG A 289 26.76 -6.58 -5.34
CA ARG A 289 26.97 -5.16 -5.06
C ARG A 289 25.87 -4.63 -4.13
N ILE A 290 26.30 -4.05 -3.01
CA ILE A 290 25.44 -3.36 -2.03
C ILE A 290 26.06 -1.99 -1.77
N ASP A 291 25.27 -0.93 -1.98
CA ASP A 291 25.68 0.45 -1.74
C ASP A 291 24.97 1.00 -0.49
N ALA A 292 25.71 1.71 0.36
CA ALA A 292 25.14 2.35 1.55
C ALA A 292 24.14 3.44 1.13
N LYS A 293 22.93 3.40 1.72
CA LYS A 293 21.84 4.33 1.40
C LYS A 293 21.45 5.15 2.64
N PRO A 294 21.38 6.50 2.55
CA PRO A 294 20.84 7.34 3.61
C PRO A 294 19.42 6.90 4.02
N PHE A 295 19.14 7.02 5.32
CA PHE A 295 17.85 6.69 5.93
C PHE A 295 17.53 7.64 7.09
N SER A 296 16.51 7.35 7.88
CA SER A 296 16.11 8.21 9.00
C SER A 296 15.78 7.41 10.24
N ILE A 297 16.09 8.00 11.40
CA ILE A 297 15.88 7.43 12.72
C ILE A 297 15.30 8.47 13.66
N GLY A 298 14.72 8.03 14.77
CA GLY A 298 14.14 8.92 15.77
C GLY A 298 13.23 8.16 16.73
N PHE A 299 12.19 8.82 17.20
CA PHE A 299 11.28 8.27 18.21
C PHE A 299 9.83 8.27 17.75
N ARG A 300 9.00 7.41 18.34
CA ARG A 300 7.54 7.51 18.23
C ARG A 300 7.04 8.48 19.29
N VAL A 301 6.28 9.50 18.88
CA VAL A 301 5.57 10.44 19.76
C VAL A 301 4.09 10.08 19.80
N GLU A 302 3.44 10.27 20.95
CA GLU A 302 2.01 10.06 21.14
C GLU A 302 1.33 11.31 21.71
N HIS A 303 0.15 11.63 21.20
CA HIS A 303 -0.75 12.65 21.75
C HIS A 303 -2.18 12.10 21.78
N PRO A 304 -3.07 12.56 22.68
CA PRO A 304 -4.48 12.20 22.60
C PRO A 304 -5.06 12.57 21.23
N GLN A 305 -5.74 11.63 20.56
CA GLN A 305 -6.25 11.83 19.19
C GLN A 305 -7.14 13.08 19.08
N GLY A 306 -7.98 13.33 20.09
CA GLY A 306 -8.86 14.51 20.12
C GLY A 306 -8.14 15.86 20.10
N VAL A 307 -6.86 15.93 20.49
CA VAL A 307 -6.05 17.16 20.33
C VAL A 307 -5.78 17.42 18.85
N ILE A 308 -5.42 16.36 18.11
CA ILE A 308 -5.17 16.45 16.66
C ILE A 308 -6.47 16.72 15.92
N ASP A 309 -7.56 16.05 16.30
CA ASP A 309 -8.88 16.25 15.68
C ASP A 309 -9.33 17.71 15.78
N ARG A 310 -9.24 18.32 16.97
CA ARG A 310 -9.59 19.74 17.14
C ARG A 310 -8.65 20.67 16.39
N ALA A 311 -7.35 20.37 16.36
CA ALA A 311 -6.37 21.20 15.66
C ALA A 311 -6.57 21.18 14.12
N ARG A 312 -7.08 20.08 13.56
CA ARG A 312 -7.24 19.91 12.11
C ARG A 312 -8.66 20.19 11.63
N TRP A 313 -9.66 19.67 12.33
CA TRP A 313 -11.07 19.75 11.92
C TRP A 313 -11.87 20.81 12.69
N GLY A 314 -11.32 21.37 13.77
CA GLY A 314 -12.00 22.40 14.56
C GLY A 314 -13.35 21.92 15.09
N ARG A 315 -14.41 22.68 14.80
CA ARG A 315 -15.80 22.34 15.19
C ARG A 315 -16.35 21.08 14.54
N HIS A 316 -15.73 20.60 13.46
CA HIS A 316 -16.14 19.39 12.74
C HIS A 316 -15.43 18.13 13.24
N ALA A 317 -14.64 18.21 14.31
CA ALA A 317 -14.04 17.04 14.95
C ALA A 317 -15.12 16.02 15.35
N GLY A 318 -14.88 14.73 15.03
CA GLY A 318 -15.84 13.64 15.25
C GLY A 318 -16.83 13.40 14.10
N HIS A 319 -16.79 14.21 13.04
CA HIS A 319 -17.63 13.99 11.87
C HIS A 319 -17.30 12.65 11.18
N PRO A 320 -18.28 11.74 10.95
CA PRO A 320 -18.02 10.40 10.43
C PRO A 320 -17.28 10.37 9.07
N LEU A 321 -17.56 11.32 8.17
CA LEU A 321 -16.88 11.40 6.87
C LEU A 321 -15.41 11.84 6.95
N LEU A 322 -15.03 12.62 7.97
CA LEU A 322 -13.66 13.11 8.13
C LEU A 322 -12.78 12.07 8.83
N GLY A 323 -13.36 11.34 9.77
CA GLY A 323 -12.65 10.36 10.60
C GLY A 323 -11.60 11.01 11.51
N ALA A 324 -10.73 10.16 12.07
CA ALA A 324 -9.63 10.58 12.91
C ALA A 324 -8.60 11.40 12.10
N ALA A 325 -8.27 12.59 12.59
CA ALA A 325 -7.38 13.53 11.92
C ALA A 325 -5.94 13.03 11.81
N ASP A 326 -5.29 13.44 10.73
CA ASP A 326 -3.89 13.21 10.45
C ASP A 326 -3.04 14.48 10.61
N TYR A 327 -1.72 14.36 10.62
CA TYR A 327 -0.80 15.47 10.42
C TYR A 327 0.44 15.05 9.62
N LYS A 328 1.07 16.06 9.00
CA LYS A 328 2.38 15.97 8.36
C LYS A 328 3.17 17.23 8.70
N LEU A 329 4.31 17.07 9.35
CA LEU A 329 5.16 18.16 9.85
C LEU A 329 6.58 18.01 9.30
N VAL A 330 7.21 19.14 9.02
CA VAL A 330 8.64 19.26 8.65
C VAL A 330 9.19 20.49 9.34
N HIS A 331 10.38 20.37 9.93
CA HIS A 331 11.12 21.46 10.53
C HIS A 331 12.59 21.38 10.12
N HIS A 332 13.14 22.49 9.63
CA HIS A 332 14.56 22.64 9.35
C HIS A 332 15.23 23.23 10.59
N ALA A 333 15.99 22.41 11.31
CA ALA A 333 16.63 22.81 12.54
C ALA A 333 17.89 23.64 12.26
N ALA A 334 18.30 24.45 13.25
CA ALA A 334 19.47 25.32 13.16
C ALA A 334 20.80 24.56 12.91
N ASN A 335 20.85 23.26 13.22
CA ASN A 335 22.00 22.40 12.95
C ASN A 335 22.06 21.86 11.50
N GLY A 336 21.22 22.38 10.60
CA GLY A 336 21.17 21.97 9.19
C GLY A 336 20.40 20.68 8.90
N ARG A 337 19.84 20.01 9.93
CA ARG A 337 19.05 18.79 9.74
C ARG A 337 17.57 19.10 9.52
N ALA A 338 16.93 18.27 8.70
CA ALA A 338 15.48 18.26 8.57
C ALA A 338 14.88 17.18 9.49
N VAL A 339 14.00 17.60 10.40
CA VAL A 339 13.18 16.71 11.23
C VAL A 339 11.78 16.69 10.65
N TYR A 340 11.18 15.51 10.54
CA TYR A 340 9.84 15.37 9.97
C TYR A 340 9.04 14.24 10.59
N SER A 341 7.72 14.35 10.50
CA SER A 341 6.81 13.28 10.89
C SER A 341 6.75 12.19 9.82
N PHE A 342 6.86 10.93 10.22
CA PHE A 342 6.81 9.75 9.37
C PHE A 342 5.81 8.73 9.91
N CYS A 343 5.10 8.05 9.00
CA CYS A 343 4.14 7.00 9.32
C CYS A 343 3.18 7.38 10.46
N MET A 344 2.62 8.60 10.42
CA MET A 344 1.65 9.08 11.42
C MET A 344 0.38 8.24 11.38
N CYS A 345 -0.06 7.68 12.50
CA CYS A 345 -1.16 6.74 12.67
C CYS A 345 -2.25 7.38 13.56
N PRO A 346 -3.39 7.81 12.98
CA PRO A 346 -4.51 8.33 13.76
C PRO A 346 -5.14 7.22 14.60
N GLY A 347 -5.52 7.54 15.84
CA GLY A 347 -6.22 6.66 16.77
C GLY A 347 -5.63 5.25 16.74
N GLY A 348 -4.32 5.17 16.92
CA GLY A 348 -3.53 3.97 16.74
C GLY A 348 -2.65 3.64 17.94
N THR A 349 -1.69 2.73 17.72
CA THR A 349 -0.82 2.18 18.75
C THR A 349 0.63 2.22 18.28
N VAL A 350 1.54 2.60 19.17
CA VAL A 350 2.98 2.38 18.98
C VAL A 350 3.28 0.90 19.22
N VAL A 351 3.99 0.25 18.30
CA VAL A 351 4.24 -1.19 18.35
C VAL A 351 5.71 -1.52 18.53
N ALA A 352 5.98 -2.57 19.30
CA ALA A 352 7.29 -3.21 19.33
C ALA A 352 7.49 -4.00 18.03
N ALA A 353 8.43 -3.56 17.21
CA ALA A 353 8.62 -4.01 15.84
C ALA A 353 9.98 -4.70 15.61
N THR A 354 10.62 -5.16 16.69
CA THR A 354 11.92 -5.84 16.60
C THR A 354 11.78 -7.18 15.88
N SER A 355 12.86 -7.56 15.20
CA SER A 355 13.02 -8.87 14.54
C SER A 355 14.26 -9.61 15.06
N GLU A 356 14.99 -9.04 16.02
CA GLU A 356 16.23 -9.60 16.54
C GLU A 356 16.27 -9.60 18.07
N PRO A 357 16.77 -10.69 18.68
CA PRO A 357 16.97 -10.76 20.13
C PRO A 357 17.86 -9.63 20.66
N GLY A 358 17.56 -9.14 21.86
CA GLY A 358 18.35 -8.09 22.51
C GLY A 358 18.24 -6.70 21.87
N ARG A 359 17.34 -6.50 20.90
CA ARG A 359 17.11 -5.21 20.23
C ARG A 359 15.68 -4.72 20.37
N VAL A 360 15.52 -3.40 20.41
CA VAL A 360 14.22 -2.72 20.46
C VAL A 360 14.04 -1.88 19.21
N VAL A 361 12.87 -1.99 18.58
CA VAL A 361 12.47 -1.19 17.43
C VAL A 361 11.04 -0.73 17.65
N THR A 362 10.76 0.54 17.37
CA THR A 362 9.40 1.09 17.42
C THR A 362 8.84 1.28 16.02
N ASN A 363 7.54 1.06 15.86
CA ASN A 363 6.78 1.51 14.69
C ASN A 363 5.35 1.88 15.14
N GLY A 364 4.41 2.05 14.22
CA GLY A 364 3.04 2.42 14.55
C GLY A 364 2.04 1.71 13.64
N MET A 365 0.88 1.41 14.20
CA MET A 365 -0.26 0.83 13.50
C MET A 365 -1.55 1.52 13.90
N SER A 366 -2.59 1.37 13.09
CA SER A 366 -3.97 1.68 13.48
C SER A 366 -4.90 0.59 12.95
N GLN A 367 -6.00 0.37 13.65
CA GLN A 367 -7.12 -0.41 13.11
C GLN A 367 -7.87 0.43 12.07
N TYR A 368 -8.71 -0.21 11.27
CA TYR A 368 -9.55 0.49 10.30
C TYR A 368 -10.46 1.55 10.96
N SER A 369 -10.91 1.30 12.19
CA SER A 369 -11.72 2.24 12.96
C SER A 369 -10.96 3.49 13.41
N ARG A 370 -9.62 3.44 13.51
CA ARG A 370 -8.76 4.52 14.05
C ARG A 370 -9.32 5.13 15.33
N ASN A 371 -9.72 4.29 16.27
CA ASN A 371 -10.45 4.68 17.49
C ASN A 371 -9.67 4.43 18.79
N GLU A 372 -8.37 4.14 18.72
CA GLU A 372 -7.53 4.12 19.93
C GLU A 372 -7.36 5.54 20.47
N ARG A 373 -6.96 5.63 21.75
CA ARG A 373 -6.85 6.89 22.49
C ARG A 373 -5.90 7.91 21.84
N ASN A 374 -4.81 7.43 21.23
CA ASN A 374 -3.68 8.28 20.84
C ASN A 374 -3.51 8.34 19.31
N ALA A 375 -3.16 9.53 18.81
CA ALA A 375 -2.44 9.70 17.56
C ALA A 375 -0.95 9.44 17.81
N ASN A 376 -0.26 8.77 16.89
CA ASN A 376 1.19 8.60 17.01
C ASN A 376 1.92 8.80 15.68
N ALA A 377 3.19 9.25 15.71
CA ALA A 377 4.04 9.34 14.52
C ALA A 377 5.50 9.11 14.87
N GLY A 378 6.30 8.63 13.91
CA GLY A 378 7.75 8.74 14.02
C GLY A 378 8.16 10.19 13.81
N ILE A 379 8.86 10.80 14.76
CA ILE A 379 9.56 12.07 14.56
C ILE A 379 11.01 11.71 14.29
N VAL A 380 11.40 11.81 13.02
CA VAL A 380 12.65 11.25 12.51
C VAL A 380 13.53 12.32 11.88
N VAL A 381 14.82 12.05 11.89
CA VAL A 381 15.87 12.87 11.27
C VAL A 381 16.67 12.02 10.28
N GLY A 382 17.02 12.62 9.15
CA GLY A 382 17.88 11.98 8.15
C GLY A 382 19.31 11.82 8.63
N ILE A 383 19.87 10.64 8.38
CA ILE A 383 21.28 10.31 8.57
C ILE A 383 21.90 9.80 7.26
N GLU A 384 23.13 10.19 7.01
CA GLU A 384 23.95 9.82 5.87
C GLU A 384 25.01 8.79 6.29
N PRO A 385 25.55 7.98 5.36
CA PRO A 385 26.62 7.02 5.67
C PRO A 385 27.89 7.59 6.32
N LYS A 386 28.08 8.91 6.28
CA LYS A 386 29.24 9.61 6.84
C LYS A 386 29.02 10.14 8.27
N ASP A 387 27.78 10.09 8.77
CA ASP A 387 27.43 10.45 10.15
C ASP A 387 27.83 9.34 11.11
#